data_AF-A0A9E0V8P3-F1
#
_entry.id   AF-A0A9E0V8P3-F1
#
_cell.length_a   1.000
_cell.length_b   1.000
_cell.length_c   1.000
_cell.angle_alpha   90.00
_cell.angle_beta   90.00
_cell.angle_gamma   90.00
#
_symmetry.space_group_name_H-M   'P 1'
#
loop_
_entity.id
_entity.type
_entity.pdbx_description
1 polymer ?
#
loop_
_entity_poly.entity_id
_entity_poly.type
_entity_poly.pdbx_seq_one_letter_code
_entity_poly.pdbx_strand_id
1 'polypeptide(L)'
;MRKKPIATGLLLAVVILNAVFPAFAQKTRNEVFDKVELLVKNGDDVSEKSVRLHFEEDAVRIVAVSGGETLRTFKYADIRRAEYSYSKSPRWKTGLALGAASVVFPPLLLVALPLGFSKHRRHWLTIGTAGDYAVLKLGKRHRKLILPALEARTGIVVDGRGDDK
;
A
#
# COMPACT_ATOMS: atom_id res chain seq x y z
N MET A 1 2.47 -0.17 70.84
CA MET A 1 1.85 -0.93 69.73
C MET A 1 1.85 -0.06 68.47
N ARG A 2 2.75 -0.31 67.50
CA ARG A 2 2.82 0.41 66.21
C ARG A 2 2.34 -0.52 65.10
N LYS A 3 1.24 -0.16 64.42
CA LYS A 3 0.68 -0.91 63.28
C LYS A 3 1.49 -0.59 62.01
N LYS A 4 1.91 -1.62 61.28
CA LYS A 4 2.68 -1.54 60.02
C LYS A 4 1.77 -1.21 58.84
N PRO A 5 2.13 -0.29 57.91
CA PRO A 5 1.37 -0.06 56.69
C PRO A 5 1.84 -1.03 55.59
N ILE A 6 1.16 -2.18 55.45
CA ILE A 6 1.45 -3.18 54.40
C ILE A 6 0.58 -2.96 53.14
N ALA A 7 -0.43 -2.09 53.21
CA ALA A 7 -1.48 -2.00 52.20
C ALA A 7 -1.11 -1.20 50.93
N THR A 8 -0.03 -0.40 50.92
CA THR A 8 0.23 0.54 49.81
C THR A 8 1.06 -0.06 48.66
N GLY A 9 1.79 -1.16 48.89
CA GLY A 9 2.63 -1.78 47.86
C GLY A 9 1.87 -2.59 46.81
N LEU A 10 0.68 -3.11 47.15
CA LEU A 10 -0.07 -4.02 46.27
C LEU A 10 -0.83 -3.29 45.15
N LEU A 11 -1.18 -2.01 45.36
CA LEU A 11 -1.98 -1.23 44.42
C LEU A 11 -1.17 -0.70 43.24
N LEU A 12 0.15 -0.52 43.41
CA LEU A 12 1.04 -0.07 42.33
C LEU A 12 1.34 -1.18 41.30
N ALA A 13 1.37 -2.45 41.74
CA ALA A 13 1.66 -3.58 40.86
C ALA A 13 0.53 -3.86 39.85
N VAL A 14 -0.73 -3.58 40.22
CA VAL A 14 -1.90 -3.79 39.34
C VAL A 14 -1.99 -2.74 38.23
N VAL A 15 -1.53 -1.50 38.48
CA VAL A 15 -1.52 -0.43 37.46
C VAL A 15 -0.42 -0.66 36.42
N ILE A 16 0.73 -1.20 36.83
CA ILE A 16 1.84 -1.48 35.91
C ILE A 16 1.53 -2.69 35.00
N LEU A 17 0.78 -3.70 35.48
CA LEU A 17 0.41 -4.83 34.62
C LEU A 17 -0.62 -4.48 33.53
N ASN A 18 -1.52 -3.51 33.75
CA ASN A 18 -2.50 -3.09 32.73
C ASN A 18 -1.94 -2.13 31.67
N ALA A 19 -0.75 -1.57 31.88
CA ALA A 19 -0.11 -0.65 30.94
C ALA A 19 0.83 -1.35 29.93
N VAL A 20 1.09 -2.65 30.11
CA VAL A 20 2.15 -3.37 29.38
C VAL A 20 1.63 -4.53 28.51
N PHE A 21 0.38 -4.96 28.65
CA PHE A 21 -0.20 -5.98 27.77
C PHE A 21 -1.10 -5.36 26.71
N PRO A 22 -0.93 -5.75 25.44
CA PRO A 22 -0.58 -4.77 24.44
C PRO A 22 -1.64 -4.69 23.35
N ALA A 23 -1.52 -3.62 22.56
CA ALA A 23 -2.34 -3.30 21.39
C ALA A 23 -2.22 -4.31 20.22
N PHE A 24 -2.06 -5.60 20.48
CA PHE A 24 -1.83 -6.63 19.47
C PHE A 24 -2.89 -7.73 19.55
N ALA A 25 -4.06 -7.45 18.98
CA ALA A 25 -4.92 -8.45 18.32
C ALA A 25 -6.20 -7.79 17.79
N GLN A 26 -6.11 -6.59 17.18
CA GLN A 26 -7.15 -6.27 16.20
C GLN A 26 -6.95 -7.23 15.05
N LYS A 27 -7.70 -8.34 15.05
CA LYS A 27 -7.78 -9.27 13.92
C LYS A 27 -8.07 -8.42 12.69
N THR A 28 -7.03 -8.19 11.89
CA THR A 28 -7.09 -7.34 10.71
C THR A 28 -8.10 -7.99 9.79
N ARG A 29 -9.30 -7.40 9.68
CA ARG A 29 -10.36 -7.97 8.86
C ARG A 29 -9.86 -8.06 7.44
N ASN A 30 -10.19 -9.14 6.73
CA ASN A 30 -9.95 -9.18 5.30
C ASN A 30 -10.80 -8.09 4.65
N GLU A 31 -10.15 -7.12 4.04
CA GLU A 31 -10.80 -5.99 3.36
C GLU A 31 -10.63 -6.17 1.85
N VAL A 32 -11.71 -5.94 1.11
CA VAL A 32 -11.69 -6.04 -0.35
C VAL A 32 -12.09 -4.69 -0.94
N PHE A 33 -11.25 -4.16 -1.81
CA PHE A 33 -11.51 -2.94 -2.54
C PHE A 33 -11.70 -3.23 -4.02
N ASP A 34 -12.90 -2.93 -4.52
CA ASP A 34 -13.26 -3.00 -5.93
C ASP A 34 -12.95 -1.69 -6.67
N LYS A 35 -13.13 -1.71 -8.00
CA LYS A 35 -13.01 -0.54 -8.89
C LYS A 35 -11.60 0.09 -8.83
N VAL A 36 -10.61 -0.80 -8.86
CA VAL A 36 -9.21 -0.46 -9.04
C VAL A 36 -8.79 -0.96 -10.43
N GLU A 37 -7.94 -0.22 -11.11
CA GLU A 37 -7.37 -0.66 -12.38
C GLU A 37 -5.86 -0.82 -12.21
N LEU A 38 -5.32 -1.94 -12.65
CA LEU A 38 -3.89 -2.23 -12.70
C LEU A 38 -3.36 -1.88 -14.09
N LEU A 39 -2.25 -1.15 -14.15
CA LEU A 39 -1.50 -1.02 -15.40
C LEU A 39 -0.67 -2.29 -15.63
N VAL A 40 -0.91 -2.95 -16.76
CA VAL A 40 -0.21 -4.17 -17.19
C VAL A 40 0.50 -3.87 -18.51
N LYS A 41 1.81 -4.11 -18.53
CA LYS A 41 2.62 -4.02 -19.75
C LYS A 41 2.47 -5.32 -20.55
N ASN A 42 2.09 -5.20 -21.81
CA ASN A 42 1.98 -6.28 -22.77
C ASN A 42 2.90 -5.95 -23.96
N GLY A 43 4.16 -6.40 -23.93
CA GLY A 43 5.15 -5.99 -24.92
C GLY A 43 5.43 -4.49 -24.82
N ASP A 44 5.25 -3.75 -25.91
CA ASP A 44 5.44 -2.30 -25.96
C ASP A 44 4.20 -1.50 -25.52
N ASP A 45 3.06 -2.17 -25.39
CA ASP A 45 1.81 -1.55 -25.00
C ASP A 45 1.56 -1.63 -23.50
N VAL A 46 0.81 -0.66 -22.97
CA VAL A 46 0.31 -0.68 -21.60
C VAL A 46 -1.21 -0.69 -21.64
N SER A 47 -1.80 -1.66 -20.97
CA SER A 47 -3.25 -1.83 -20.85
C SER A 47 -3.70 -1.61 -19.41
N GLU A 48 -4.93 -1.12 -19.25
CA GLU A 48 -5.61 -1.04 -17.95
C GLU A 48 -6.42 -2.34 -17.74
N LYS A 49 -6.21 -3.05 -16.63
CA LYS A 49 -6.96 -4.25 -16.26
C LYS A 49 -7.74 -4.00 -14.97
N SER A 50 -9.04 -4.24 -14.96
CA SER A 50 -9.85 -4.10 -13.75
C SER A 50 -9.49 -5.18 -12.71
N VAL A 51 -9.21 -4.75 -11.49
CA VAL A 51 -8.75 -5.60 -10.38
C VAL A 51 -9.49 -5.30 -9.07
N ARG A 52 -9.42 -6.27 -8.16
CA ARG A 52 -9.75 -6.14 -6.74
C ARG A 52 -8.48 -6.20 -5.93
N LEU A 53 -8.41 -5.38 -4.88
CA LEU A 53 -7.36 -5.47 -3.88
C LEU A 53 -7.90 -6.23 -2.68
N HIS A 54 -7.31 -7.38 -2.39
CA HIS A 54 -7.60 -8.17 -1.19
C HIS A 54 -6.51 -7.89 -0.17
N PHE A 55 -6.86 -7.17 0.88
CA PHE A 55 -6.01 -6.91 2.03
C PHE A 55 -6.19 -8.06 3.01
N GLU A 56 -5.30 -9.03 2.92
CA GLU A 56 -5.25 -10.20 3.79
C GLU A 56 -4.40 -9.88 5.03
N GLU A 57 -4.14 -10.89 5.86
CA GLU A 57 -3.43 -10.74 7.13
C GLU A 57 -1.98 -10.31 6.93
N ASP A 58 -1.25 -10.94 6.00
CA ASP A 58 0.19 -10.74 5.77
C ASP A 58 0.53 -10.17 4.38
N ALA A 59 -0.46 -10.07 3.49
CA ALA A 59 -0.25 -9.64 2.12
C ALA A 59 -1.43 -8.83 1.56
N VAL A 60 -1.12 -8.03 0.54
CA VAL A 60 -2.12 -7.49 -0.40
C VAL A 60 -2.05 -8.27 -1.70
N ARG A 61 -3.18 -8.83 -2.11
CA ARG A 61 -3.34 -9.54 -3.39
C ARG A 61 -4.10 -8.70 -4.38
N ILE A 62 -3.61 -8.68 -5.61
CA ILE A 62 -4.24 -8.00 -6.75
C ILE A 62 -4.88 -9.09 -7.61
N VAL A 63 -6.20 -9.14 -7.60
CA VAL A 63 -6.98 -10.19 -8.25
C VAL A 63 -7.72 -9.59 -9.44
N ALA A 64 -7.65 -10.21 -10.60
CA ALA A 64 -8.41 -9.78 -11.77
C ALA A 64 -9.91 -9.90 -11.49
N VAL A 65 -10.69 -8.85 -11.82
CA VAL A 65 -12.15 -8.92 -11.75
C VAL A 65 -12.68 -9.96 -12.75
N SER A 66 -12.07 -10.00 -13.93
CA SER A 66 -12.33 -11.04 -14.92
C SER A 66 -11.59 -12.32 -14.53
N GLY A 67 -12.32 -13.41 -14.31
CA GLY A 67 -11.77 -14.75 -14.06
C GLY A 67 -11.26 -15.02 -12.64
N GLY A 68 -11.06 -14.00 -11.79
CA GLY A 68 -10.64 -14.19 -10.40
C GLY A 68 -9.18 -14.65 -10.23
N GLU A 69 -8.38 -14.58 -11.29
CA GLU A 69 -6.96 -14.91 -11.28
C GLU A 69 -6.18 -13.92 -10.39
N THR A 70 -5.25 -14.43 -9.58
CA THR A 70 -4.32 -13.57 -8.83
C THR A 70 -3.20 -13.10 -9.76
N LEU A 71 -3.16 -11.80 -10.04
CA LEU A 71 -2.16 -11.21 -10.93
C LEU A 71 -0.85 -10.94 -10.19
N ARG A 72 -0.94 -10.46 -8.95
CA ARG A 72 0.22 -10.14 -8.10
C ARG A 72 -0.13 -10.34 -6.63
N THR A 73 0.89 -10.68 -5.84
CA THR A 73 0.80 -10.77 -4.38
C THR A 73 2.00 -10.05 -3.78
N PHE A 74 1.75 -9.10 -2.89
CA PHE A 74 2.80 -8.40 -2.16
C PHE A 74 2.65 -8.68 -0.67
N LYS A 75 3.62 -9.39 -0.08
CA LYS A 75 3.70 -9.50 1.37
C LYS A 75 4.00 -8.12 1.95
N TYR A 76 3.34 -7.74 3.03
CA TYR A 76 3.53 -6.41 3.62
C TYR A 76 4.98 -6.19 4.07
N ALA A 77 5.65 -7.25 4.55
CA ALA A 77 7.06 -7.21 4.94
C ALA A 77 8.03 -6.94 3.76
N ASP A 78 7.62 -7.24 2.52
CA ASP A 78 8.45 -7.08 1.33
C ASP A 78 8.22 -5.73 0.62
N ILE A 79 7.14 -5.02 0.98
CA ILE A 79 6.86 -3.68 0.44
C ILE A 79 7.90 -2.72 1.01
N ARG A 80 8.62 -2.03 0.12
CA ARG A 80 9.67 -1.07 0.48
C ARG A 80 9.24 0.37 0.24
N ARG A 81 8.26 0.57 -0.66
CA ARG A 81 7.78 1.89 -1.04
C ARG A 81 6.31 1.82 -1.45
N ALA A 82 5.57 2.86 -1.07
CA ALA A 82 4.23 3.12 -1.55
C ALA A 82 4.13 4.61 -1.88
N GLU A 83 3.82 4.94 -3.14
CA GLU A 83 3.77 6.32 -3.61
C GLU A 83 2.39 6.62 -4.19
N TYR A 84 1.74 7.66 -3.69
CA TYR A 84 0.48 8.18 -4.22
C TYR A 84 0.73 9.44 -5.04
N SER A 85 0.02 9.61 -6.15
CA SER A 85 0.05 10.85 -6.92
C SER A 85 -1.32 11.17 -7.54
N TYR A 86 -1.59 12.47 -7.75
CA TYR A 86 -2.77 12.94 -8.47
C TYR A 86 -2.38 13.69 -9.74
N SER A 87 -2.30 12.96 -10.86
CA SER A 87 -1.68 13.44 -12.10
C SER A 87 -2.31 12.79 -13.35
N LYS A 88 -2.02 13.33 -14.53
CA LYS A 88 -2.49 12.76 -15.81
C LYS A 88 -1.82 11.41 -16.15
N SER A 89 -0.61 11.20 -15.66
CA SER A 89 0.19 9.99 -15.80
C SER A 89 0.71 9.54 -14.42
N PRO A 90 0.92 8.24 -14.19
CA PRO A 90 1.49 7.76 -12.94
C PRO A 90 2.90 8.32 -12.74
N ARG A 91 3.15 8.93 -11.58
CA ARG A 91 4.50 9.34 -11.19
C ARG A 91 5.19 8.13 -10.55
N TRP A 92 5.95 7.41 -11.34
CA TRP A 92 7.03 6.58 -10.85
C TRP A 92 8.33 7.37 -10.94
N LYS A 93 9.08 7.50 -9.84
CA LYS A 93 10.41 8.09 -9.89
C LYS A 93 11.35 7.15 -10.66
N THR A 94 11.42 7.34 -11.97
CA THR A 94 12.48 6.84 -12.85
C THR A 94 13.79 7.50 -12.39
N GLY A 95 14.66 6.78 -11.68
CA GLY A 95 15.96 7.37 -11.37
C GLY A 95 16.89 6.60 -10.45
N LEU A 96 16.45 6.16 -9.26
CA LEU A 96 17.45 5.84 -8.22
C LEU A 96 17.20 4.61 -7.33
N ALA A 97 16.00 4.03 -7.32
CA ALA A 97 15.67 2.91 -6.42
C ALA A 97 15.47 1.55 -7.12
N LEU A 98 15.62 1.49 -8.45
CA LEU A 98 15.41 0.27 -9.25
C LEU A 98 16.74 -0.36 -9.69
N GLY A 99 17.71 -0.48 -8.77
CA GLY A 99 19.07 -0.98 -9.05
C GLY A 99 19.17 -2.39 -9.62
N ALA A 100 18.06 -3.13 -9.76
CA ALA A 100 18.00 -4.42 -10.45
C ALA A 100 16.87 -4.52 -11.50
N ALA A 101 15.82 -3.71 -11.43
CA ALA A 101 14.70 -3.75 -12.39
C ALA A 101 14.85 -2.75 -13.55
N SER A 102 15.83 -1.83 -13.49
CA SER A 102 16.14 -0.86 -14.55
C SER A 102 16.69 -1.49 -15.84
N VAL A 103 17.10 -2.75 -15.81
CA VAL A 103 17.55 -3.48 -17.00
C VAL A 103 16.34 -3.99 -17.82
N VAL A 104 15.21 -4.29 -17.16
CA VAL A 104 13.97 -4.73 -17.82
C VAL A 104 13.06 -3.55 -18.21
N PHE A 105 13.22 -2.41 -17.54
CA PHE A 105 12.54 -1.16 -17.85
C PHE A 105 13.57 -0.07 -18.12
N PRO A 106 13.93 0.21 -19.39
CA PRO A 106 14.93 1.21 -19.72
C PRO A 106 14.54 2.56 -19.10
N PRO A 107 15.39 3.17 -18.26
CA PRO A 107 15.03 4.28 -17.38
C PRO A 107 14.80 5.62 -18.09
N LEU A 108 14.79 5.65 -19.43
CA LEU A 108 14.76 6.88 -20.23
C LEU A 108 13.71 6.92 -21.35
N LEU A 109 12.90 5.87 -21.56
CA LEU A 109 11.96 5.79 -22.70
C LEU A 109 10.47 5.80 -22.35
N LEU A 110 10.10 6.04 -21.08
CA LEU A 110 8.69 6.04 -20.65
C LEU A 110 8.14 7.46 -20.43
N VAL A 111 8.95 8.49 -20.73
CA VAL A 111 8.48 9.87 -20.91
C VAL A 111 7.66 10.01 -22.20
N ALA A 112 7.83 9.08 -23.16
CA ALA A 112 7.21 9.12 -24.48
C ALA A 112 6.38 7.87 -24.82
N LEU A 113 6.04 7.01 -23.86
CA LEU A 113 4.97 6.04 -24.11
C LEU A 113 3.68 6.84 -24.37
N PRO A 114 2.93 6.57 -25.45
CA PRO A 114 1.59 7.08 -25.63
C PRO A 114 0.64 6.33 -24.68
N LEU A 115 0.94 6.34 -23.39
CA LEU A 115 -0.06 6.22 -22.34
C LEU A 115 -1.00 7.39 -22.57
N GLY A 116 -1.99 7.20 -23.47
CA GLY A 116 -2.84 8.24 -24.02
C GLY A 116 -3.22 9.17 -22.89
N PHE A 117 -2.57 10.34 -22.84
CA PHE A 117 -2.53 11.17 -21.65
C PHE A 117 -3.96 11.45 -21.27
N SER A 118 -4.43 10.79 -20.20
CA SER A 118 -5.80 10.94 -19.77
C SER A 118 -6.04 12.44 -19.63
N LYS A 119 -7.04 12.97 -20.35
CA LYS A 119 -7.35 14.41 -20.34
C LYS A 119 -7.51 14.93 -18.90
N HIS A 120 -7.94 14.04 -18.02
CA HIS A 120 -8.17 14.27 -16.61
C HIS A 120 -7.08 13.64 -15.74
N ARG A 121 -6.78 14.31 -14.62
CA ARG A 121 -5.96 13.74 -13.56
C ARG A 121 -6.64 12.51 -12.96
N ARG A 122 -5.83 11.55 -12.52
CA ARG A 122 -6.24 10.30 -11.89
C ARG A 122 -5.46 10.12 -10.60
N HIS A 123 -6.03 9.34 -9.69
CA HIS A 123 -5.37 8.95 -8.46
C HIS A 123 -4.54 7.71 -8.76
N TRP A 124 -3.23 7.81 -8.67
CA TRP A 124 -2.30 6.72 -8.88
C TRP A 124 -1.73 6.27 -7.54
N LEU A 125 -1.57 4.97 -7.37
CA LEU A 125 -0.86 4.36 -6.25
C LEU A 125 0.13 3.36 -6.83
N THR A 126 1.40 3.56 -6.54
CA THR A 126 2.47 2.64 -6.90
C THR A 126 2.91 1.90 -5.65
N ILE A 127 2.84 0.57 -5.66
CA ILE A 127 3.38 -0.30 -4.62
C ILE A 127 4.65 -0.94 -5.18
N GLY A 128 5.75 -0.89 -4.43
CA GLY A 128 7.03 -1.46 -4.87
C GLY A 128 7.70 -2.30 -3.78
N THR A 129 8.21 -3.45 -4.19
CA THR A 129 9.13 -4.29 -3.43
C THR A 129 10.55 -4.13 -4.01
N ALA A 130 11.48 -4.98 -3.57
CA ALA A 130 12.84 -4.98 -4.12
C ALA A 130 12.90 -5.45 -5.59
N GLY A 131 12.04 -6.41 -5.98
CA GLY A 131 12.09 -7.06 -7.29
C GLY A 131 10.86 -6.80 -8.17
N ASP A 132 9.78 -6.24 -7.61
CA ASP A 132 8.52 -6.09 -8.33
C ASP A 132 7.77 -4.80 -7.95
N TYR A 133 6.81 -4.41 -8.78
CA TYR A 133 5.96 -3.27 -8.52
C TYR A 133 4.58 -3.42 -9.18
N ALA A 134 3.61 -2.68 -8.66
CA ALA A 134 2.29 -2.51 -9.26
C ALA A 134 1.90 -1.05 -9.30
N VAL A 135 1.34 -0.61 -10.43
CA VAL A 135 0.80 0.74 -10.60
C VAL A 135 -0.71 0.62 -10.71
N LEU A 136 -1.39 1.23 -9.74
CA LEU A 136 -2.82 1.15 -9.56
C LEU A 136 -3.46 2.50 -9.81
N LYS A 137 -4.52 2.53 -10.59
CA LYS A 137 -5.42 3.66 -10.75
C LYS A 137 -6.59 3.49 -9.80
N LEU A 138 -6.75 4.45 -8.90
CA LEU A 138 -7.72 4.42 -7.82
C LEU A 138 -8.92 5.32 -8.13
N GLY A 139 -10.11 4.89 -7.72
CA GLY A 139 -11.29 5.74 -7.70
C GLY A 139 -11.21 6.83 -6.62
N LYS A 140 -11.89 7.97 -6.84
CA LYS A 140 -11.91 9.11 -5.90
C LYS A 140 -12.32 8.69 -4.48
N ARG A 141 -13.30 7.79 -4.35
CA ARG A 141 -13.80 7.29 -3.06
C ARG A 141 -12.81 6.30 -2.42
N HIS A 142 -12.24 5.38 -3.20
CA HIS A 142 -11.42 4.29 -2.68
C HIS A 142 -10.05 4.73 -2.17
N ARG A 143 -9.43 5.79 -2.72
CA ARG A 143 -8.13 6.27 -2.22
C ARG A 143 -8.14 6.54 -0.71
N LYS A 144 -9.25 7.08 -0.19
CA LYS A 144 -9.35 7.48 1.22
C LYS A 144 -9.38 6.28 2.17
N LEU A 145 -9.66 5.09 1.65
CA LEU A 145 -9.71 3.84 2.41
C LEU A 145 -8.46 3.00 2.15
N ILE A 146 -8.06 2.87 0.88
CA ILE A 146 -6.90 2.06 0.46
C ILE A 146 -5.59 2.59 1.05
N LEU A 147 -5.37 3.91 1.02
CA LEU A 147 -4.12 4.49 1.50
C LEU A 147 -3.89 4.22 3.00
N PRO A 148 -4.82 4.59 3.92
CA PRO A 148 -4.62 4.29 5.33
C PRO A 148 -4.62 2.79 5.64
N ALA A 149 -5.37 1.97 4.91
CA ALA A 149 -5.32 0.51 5.08
C ALA A 149 -3.94 -0.07 4.73
N LEU A 150 -3.30 0.45 3.68
CA LEU A 150 -1.95 0.06 3.30
C LEU A 150 -0.92 0.52 4.34
N GLU A 151 -1.02 1.78 4.80
CA GLU A 151 -0.14 2.33 5.85
C GLU A 151 -0.25 1.52 7.14
N ALA A 152 -1.47 1.21 7.58
CA ALA A 152 -1.72 0.48 8.81
C ALA A 152 -1.14 -0.95 8.80
N ARG A 153 -1.13 -1.62 7.64
CA ARG A 153 -0.65 -3.00 7.52
C ARG A 153 0.84 -3.11 7.22
N THR A 154 1.39 -2.14 6.48
CA THR A 154 2.82 -2.13 6.12
C THR A 154 3.69 -1.39 7.13
N GLY A 155 3.12 -0.48 7.92
CA GLY A 155 3.86 0.47 8.74
C GLY A 155 4.61 1.53 7.93
N ILE A 156 4.42 1.58 6.60
CA ILE A 156 5.07 2.52 5.69
C ILE A 156 4.12 3.70 5.44
N VAL A 157 4.64 4.91 5.53
CA VAL A 157 3.90 6.13 5.18
C VAL A 157 3.82 6.22 3.65
N VAL A 158 2.61 6.45 3.10
CA VAL A 158 2.45 6.62 1.66
C VAL A 158 2.87 8.04 1.26
N ASP A 159 3.85 8.13 0.36
CA ASP A 159 4.35 9.41 -0.15
C ASP A 159 3.30 10.14 -1.03
N GLY A 160 3.38 11.47 -1.11
CA GLY A 160 2.63 12.27 -2.09
C GLY A 160 1.17 12.57 -1.73
N ARG A 161 0.73 12.26 -0.50
CA ARG A 161 -0.65 12.48 -0.02
C ARG A 161 -1.15 13.94 -0.15
N GLY A 162 -0.25 14.92 -0.20
CA GLY A 162 -0.53 16.34 -0.35
C GLY A 162 -0.88 16.82 -1.76
N ASP A 163 -0.79 15.96 -2.78
CA ASP A 163 -1.04 16.32 -4.19
C ASP A 163 -2.55 16.50 -4.53
N ASP A 164 -3.44 16.33 -3.56
CA ASP A 164 -4.91 16.42 -3.70
C ASP A 164 -5.45 17.85 -3.49
N LYS A 165 -4.73 18.87 -3.99
CA LYS A 165 -5.23 20.26 -4.07
C LYS A 165 -6.06 20.49 -5.33
#